data_AF-A0A821IQ07-F1
#
_entry.id   AF-A0A821IQ07-F1
#
_cell.length_a   1.000
_cell.length_b   1.000
_cell.length_c   1.000
_cell.angle_alpha   90.00
_cell.angle_beta   90.00
_cell.angle_gamma   90.00
#
_symmetry.space_group_name_H-M   'P 1'
#
loop_
_entity.id
_entity.type
_entity.pdbx_description
1 polymer ?
#
loop_
_entity_poly.entity_id
_entity_poly.type
_entity_poly.pdbx_seq_one_letter_code
_entity_poly.pdbx_strand_id
1 'polypeptide(L)'
;FVHLLDDAGYTMEQMSGSRTSVHIGQFSMDHAYTTFRMKSEYRSRFHGPNSMLYDAAARLSYHFNLHGPNISLDVACSSSLEAVHLSVHTLRTGEADMAVCGGVNAV
;
A
#
# COMPACT_ATOMS: atom_id res chain seq x y z
N PHE A 1 1.26 3.61 9.32
CA PHE A 1 2.68 3.40 8.98
C PHE A 1 3.61 3.85 10.10
N VAL A 2 3.53 5.11 10.59
CA VAL A 2 4.35 5.57 11.74
C VAL A 2 4.25 4.63 12.95
N HIS A 3 3.03 4.35 13.42
CA HIS A 3 2.83 3.40 14.54
C HIS A 3 3.32 1.97 14.26
N LEU A 4 3.33 1.53 12.99
CA LEU A 4 3.88 0.22 12.62
C LEU A 4 5.40 0.21 12.81
N LEU A 5 6.07 1.29 12.40
CA LEU A 5 7.51 1.41 12.56
C LEU A 5 7.92 1.55 14.02
N ASP A 6 7.17 2.35 14.79
CA ASP A 6 7.40 2.52 16.22
C ASP A 6 7.27 1.18 16.96
N ASP A 7 6.24 0.40 16.65
CA ASP A 7 6.01 -0.94 17.21
C ASP A 7 7.11 -1.94 16.80
N ALA A 8 7.57 -1.85 15.56
CA ALA A 8 8.66 -2.69 15.04
C ALA A 8 10.05 -2.24 15.50
N GLY A 9 10.18 -1.07 16.15
CA GLY A 9 11.46 -0.52 16.62
C GLY A 9 12.35 0.06 15.52
N TYR A 10 11.77 0.51 14.39
CA TYR A 10 12.49 1.13 13.29
C TYR A 10 12.17 2.63 13.18
N THR A 11 13.17 3.45 12.84
CA THR A 11 12.94 4.85 12.45
C THR A 11 12.66 4.98 10.96
N MET A 12 12.08 6.11 10.56
CA MET A 12 11.92 6.44 9.14
C MET A 12 13.26 6.49 8.40
N GLU A 13 14.32 7.05 9.01
CA GLU A 13 15.65 7.08 8.38
C GLU A 13 16.21 5.67 8.14
N GLN A 14 15.97 4.72 9.05
CA GLN A 14 16.43 3.33 8.87
C GLN A 14 15.70 2.61 7.74
N MET A 15 14.46 3.01 7.45
CA MET A 15 13.63 2.41 6.41
C MET A 15 13.86 3.02 5.03
N SER A 16 14.14 4.32 4.96
CA SER A 16 14.36 5.03 3.70
C SER A 16 15.54 4.44 2.92
N GLY A 17 15.35 4.18 1.62
CA GLY A 17 16.36 3.57 0.75
C GLY A 17 16.43 2.04 0.86
N SER A 18 15.72 1.42 1.80
CA SER A 18 15.81 -0.03 2.02
C SER A 18 15.06 -0.83 0.95
N ARG A 19 15.45 -2.11 0.79
CA ARG A 19 14.74 -3.10 -0.01
C ARG A 19 13.52 -3.64 0.74
N THR A 20 12.67 -2.75 1.25
CA THR A 20 11.43 -3.11 1.91
C THR A 20 10.32 -3.28 0.88
N SER A 21 9.67 -4.45 0.91
CA SER A 21 8.47 -4.70 0.10
C SER A 21 7.22 -4.11 0.75
N VAL A 22 6.22 -3.77 -0.06
CA VAL A 22 4.93 -3.23 0.41
C VAL A 22 3.77 -3.96 -0.27
N HIS A 23 2.97 -4.70 0.49
CA HIS A 23 1.82 -5.43 -0.03
C HIS A 23 0.52 -4.97 0.65
N ILE A 24 -0.43 -4.43 -0.12
CA ILE A 24 -1.69 -3.90 0.43
C ILE A 24 -2.89 -4.61 -0.20
N GLY A 25 -3.65 -5.31 0.64
CA GLY A 25 -4.95 -5.85 0.28
C GLY A 25 -6.03 -4.78 0.30
N GLN A 26 -6.76 -4.60 -0.80
CA GLN A 26 -7.89 -3.69 -0.87
C GLN A 26 -8.91 -4.19 -1.89
N PHE A 27 -10.18 -3.97 -1.60
CA PHE A 27 -11.29 -4.45 -2.42
C PHE A 27 -12.23 -3.30 -2.84
N SER A 28 -12.45 -2.32 -1.96
CA SER A 28 -13.37 -1.22 -2.27
C SER A 28 -12.67 -0.07 -3.00
N MET A 29 -13.33 0.43 -4.05
CA MET A 29 -12.93 1.63 -4.80
C MET A 29 -13.93 2.77 -4.58
N ASP A 30 -14.66 2.74 -3.47
CA ASP A 30 -15.81 3.60 -3.19
C ASP A 30 -15.43 5.07 -3.21
N HIS A 31 -14.23 5.40 -2.73
CA HIS A 31 -13.65 6.73 -2.85
C HIS A 31 -13.46 7.14 -4.32
N ALA A 32 -12.88 6.25 -5.13
CA ALA A 32 -12.69 6.48 -6.57
C ALA A 32 -14.02 6.71 -7.29
N TYR A 33 -15.03 5.88 -7.00
CA TYR A 33 -16.37 5.99 -7.55
C TYR A 33 -17.05 7.30 -7.14
N THR A 34 -17.01 7.65 -5.85
CA THR A 34 -17.62 8.87 -5.33
C THR A 34 -17.00 10.10 -5.97
N THR A 35 -15.67 10.15 -6.01
CA THR A 35 -14.90 11.20 -6.66
C THR A 35 -15.17 11.29 -8.17
N PHE A 36 -15.28 10.17 -8.87
CA PHE A 36 -15.58 10.17 -10.31
C PHE A 36 -16.96 10.77 -10.60
N ARG A 37 -17.93 10.57 -9.70
CA ARG A 37 -19.29 11.10 -9.79
C ARG A 37 -19.43 12.56 -9.35
N MET A 38 -18.40 13.16 -8.74
CA MET A 38 -18.41 14.59 -8.42
C MET A 38 -18.38 15.44 -9.70
N LYS A 39 -19.03 16.61 -9.67
CA LYS A 39 -18.93 17.59 -10.77
C LYS A 39 -17.47 18.03 -10.94
N SER A 40 -17.07 18.35 -12.17
CA SER A 40 -15.69 18.73 -12.51
C SER A 40 -15.15 19.88 -11.64
N GLU A 41 -15.99 20.83 -11.26
CA GLU A 41 -15.65 21.97 -10.38
C GLU A 41 -15.20 21.56 -8.96
N TYR A 42 -15.60 20.37 -8.49
CA TYR A 42 -15.18 19.79 -7.21
C TYR A 42 -14.06 18.75 -7.36
N ARG A 43 -13.69 18.38 -8.59
CA ARG A 43 -12.62 17.41 -8.85
C ARG A 43 -11.26 18.11 -8.92
N SER A 44 -10.51 18.07 -7.81
CA SER A 44 -9.07 18.34 -7.83
C SER A 44 -8.34 17.49 -8.88
N ARG A 45 -7.26 18.04 -9.45
CA ARG A 45 -6.45 17.41 -10.51
C ARG A 45 -5.81 16.06 -10.09
N PHE A 46 -5.70 15.78 -8.80
CA PHE A 46 -5.04 14.58 -8.26
C PHE A 46 -5.99 13.45 -7.87
N HIS A 47 -7.30 13.62 -8.05
CA HIS A 47 -8.30 12.64 -7.62
C HIS A 47 -8.20 11.25 -8.28
N GLY A 48 -7.92 11.21 -9.59
CA GLY A 48 -7.79 9.96 -10.34
C GLY A 48 -6.62 9.10 -9.85
N PRO A 49 -5.39 9.64 -9.83
CA PRO A 49 -4.22 8.92 -9.34
C PRO A 49 -4.37 8.45 -7.89
N ASN A 50 -5.01 9.26 -7.03
CA ASN A 50 -5.03 9.05 -5.58
C ASN A 50 -6.07 8.02 -5.07
N SER A 51 -6.83 7.40 -5.96
CA SER A 51 -7.97 6.54 -5.57
C SER A 51 -7.99 5.20 -6.28
N MET A 52 -7.00 4.90 -7.13
CA MET A 52 -6.94 3.61 -7.82
C MET A 52 -6.31 2.54 -6.94
N LEU A 53 -6.60 1.27 -7.24
CA LEU A 53 -6.10 0.13 -6.47
C LEU A 53 -4.56 0.14 -6.37
N TYR A 54 -3.84 0.42 -7.46
CA TYR A 54 -2.37 0.41 -7.44
C TYR A 54 -1.76 1.44 -6.46
N ASP A 55 -2.50 2.48 -6.09
CA ASP A 55 -1.97 3.67 -5.43
C ASP A 55 -1.58 3.39 -3.97
N ALA A 56 -2.25 2.46 -3.28
CA ALA A 56 -1.97 2.23 -1.85
C ALA A 56 -0.52 1.76 -1.60
N ALA A 57 -0.07 0.68 -2.24
CA ALA A 57 1.30 0.19 -2.08
C ALA A 57 2.33 1.14 -2.72
N ALA A 58 2.01 1.67 -3.91
CA ALA A 58 2.91 2.56 -4.63
C ALA A 58 3.20 3.86 -3.86
N ARG A 59 2.18 4.45 -3.23
CA ARG A 59 2.35 5.68 -2.43
C ARG A 59 3.14 5.47 -1.16
N LEU A 60 2.89 4.38 -0.45
CA LEU A 60 3.67 4.06 0.74
C LEU A 60 5.15 3.91 0.36
N SER A 61 5.41 3.19 -0.74
CA SER A 61 6.77 3.01 -1.26
C SER A 61 7.41 4.32 -1.68
N TYR A 62 6.69 5.17 -2.42
CA TYR A 62 7.17 6.48 -2.85
C TYR A 62 7.42 7.42 -1.66
N HIS A 63 6.46 7.52 -0.75
CA HIS A 63 6.49 8.46 0.37
C HIS A 63 7.57 8.11 1.40
N PHE A 64 7.78 6.81 1.65
CA PHE A 64 8.82 6.33 2.58
C PHE A 64 10.12 5.91 1.89
N ASN A 65 10.25 6.17 0.59
CA ASN A 65 11.43 5.85 -0.21
C ASN A 65 11.85 4.37 -0.10
N LEU A 66 10.91 3.45 -0.27
CA LEU A 66 11.13 2.01 -0.19
C LEU A 66 11.34 1.43 -1.59
N HIS A 67 12.36 0.59 -1.76
CA HIS A 67 12.83 0.10 -3.06
C HIS A 67 12.58 -1.40 -3.29
N GLY A 68 11.82 -2.07 -2.42
CA GLY A 68 11.39 -3.45 -2.64
C GLY A 68 10.15 -3.55 -3.56
N PRO A 69 9.70 -4.78 -3.87
CA PRO A 69 8.44 -5.03 -4.57
C PRO A 69 7.27 -4.30 -3.89
N ASN A 70 6.40 -3.65 -4.66
CA ASN A 70 5.21 -2.99 -4.14
C ASN A 70 3.98 -3.38 -4.94
N ILE A 71 3.00 -4.01 -4.28
CA ILE A 71 1.84 -4.61 -4.93
C ILE A 71 0.59 -4.29 -4.11
N SER A 72 -0.40 -3.69 -4.76
CA SER A 72 -1.77 -3.67 -4.26
C SER A 72 -2.53 -4.83 -4.90
N LEU A 73 -3.28 -5.59 -4.11
CA LEU A 73 -4.00 -6.77 -4.58
C LEU A 73 -5.45 -6.80 -4.10
N ASP A 74 -6.30 -7.39 -4.92
CA ASP A 74 -7.71 -7.66 -4.64
C ASP A 74 -8.00 -9.14 -4.90
N VAL A 75 -8.19 -9.89 -3.83
CA VAL A 75 -8.75 -11.25 -3.82
C VAL A 75 -9.98 -11.29 -2.90
N ALA A 76 -10.82 -10.25 -2.98
CA ALA A 76 -11.99 -10.03 -2.16
C ALA A 76 -11.67 -10.06 -0.65
N CYS A 77 -12.44 -10.78 0.15
CA CYS A 77 -12.33 -10.80 1.61
C CYS A 77 -10.98 -11.32 2.14
N SER A 78 -10.23 -12.08 1.33
CA SER A 78 -8.92 -12.63 1.70
C SER A 78 -7.74 -11.71 1.37
N SER A 79 -7.96 -10.51 0.85
CA SER A 79 -6.90 -9.64 0.32
C SER A 79 -5.80 -9.31 1.32
N SER A 80 -6.15 -9.07 2.59
CA SER A 80 -5.15 -8.78 3.63
C SER A 80 -4.30 -9.99 3.98
N LEU A 81 -4.89 -11.19 3.96
CA LEU A 81 -4.16 -12.43 4.23
C LEU A 81 -3.23 -12.79 3.06
N GLU A 82 -3.70 -12.57 1.84
CA GLU A 82 -2.87 -12.77 0.64
C GLU A 82 -1.71 -11.76 0.59
N ALA A 83 -1.91 -10.53 1.07
CA ALA A 83 -0.82 -9.57 1.22
C ALA A 83 0.26 -10.06 2.21
N VAL A 84 -0.15 -10.69 3.32
CA VAL A 84 0.79 -11.35 4.25
C VAL A 84 1.50 -12.52 3.58
N HIS A 85 0.77 -13.38 2.87
CA HIS A 85 1.34 -14.51 2.14
C HIS A 85 2.45 -14.07 1.18
N LEU A 86 2.18 -13.04 0.38
CA LEU A 86 3.12 -12.49 -0.57
C LEU A 86 4.35 -11.87 0.12
N SER A 87 4.15 -11.13 1.22
CA SER A 87 5.27 -10.60 2.03
C SER A 87 6.18 -11.69 2.55
N VAL A 88 5.62 -12.78 3.07
CA VAL A 88 6.42 -13.93 3.52
C VAL A 88 7.18 -14.55 2.34
N HIS A 89 6.55 -14.65 1.17
CA HIS A 89 7.22 -15.16 -0.03
C HIS A 89 8.41 -14.29 -0.43
N THR A 90 8.22 -12.97 -0.56
CA THR A 90 9.29 -12.02 -0.95
C THR A 90 10.47 -11.99 0.02
N LEU A 91 10.21 -12.18 1.31
CA LEU A 91 11.27 -12.32 2.31
C LEU A 91 12.03 -13.64 2.13
N ARG A 92 11.33 -14.75 1.88
CA ARG A 92 11.93 -16.08 1.71
C ARG A 92 12.73 -16.23 0.43
N THR A 93 12.34 -15.54 -0.65
CA THR A 93 13.08 -15.53 -1.92
C THR A 93 14.25 -14.55 -1.92
N GLY A 94 14.36 -13.70 -0.89
CA GLY A 94 15.39 -12.67 -0.81
C GLY A 94 15.15 -11.49 -1.76
N GLU A 95 13.94 -11.34 -2.29
CA GLU A 95 13.55 -10.18 -3.11
C GLU A 95 13.51 -8.89 -2.28
N ALA A 96 13.22 -9.01 -0.99
CA ALA A 96 13.20 -7.94 -0.02
C ALA A 96 13.82 -8.39 1.31
N ASP A 97 14.42 -7.44 2.04
CA ASP A 97 15.04 -7.70 3.35
C ASP A 97 14.06 -7.42 4.50
N MET A 98 13.01 -6.65 4.20
CA MET A 98 11.89 -6.31 5.09
C MET A 98 10.59 -6.28 4.29
N ALA A 99 9.45 -6.41 4.98
CA ALA A 99 8.15 -6.36 4.33
C ALA A 99 7.12 -5.64 5.19
N VAL A 100 6.38 -4.74 4.56
CA VAL A 100 5.17 -4.14 5.11
C VAL A 100 3.98 -4.77 4.41
N CYS A 101 3.06 -5.34 5.19
CA CYS A 101 1.77 -5.83 4.68
C CYS A 101 0.60 -5.24 5.46
N GLY A 102 -0.55 -5.16 4.82
CA GLY A 102 -1.77 -4.72 5.47
C GLY A 102 -3.00 -4.86 4.57
N GLY A 103 -4.14 -4.42 5.09
CA GLY A 103 -5.37 -4.33 4.33
C GLY A 103 -6.20 -3.12 4.71
N VAL A 104 -6.97 -2.60 3.76
CA VAL A 104 -7.87 -1.47 3.97
C VAL A 104 -9.26 -1.79 3.39
N ASN A 105 -10.28 -1.44 4.16
CA ASN A 105 -11.67 -1.45 3.73
C ASN A 105 -12.38 -0.29 4.44
N ALA A 106 -13.05 0.56 3.67
CA ALA A 106 -13.90 1.64 4.17
C ALA A 106 -15.26 1.53 3.50
N VAL A 107 -16.30 1.88 4.25
CA VAL A 107 -17.71 1.94 3.83
C VAL A 107 -18.23 3.37 3.91
#